data_AF-A0A807ZJB3-F1
#
_entry.id   AF-A0A807ZJB3-F1
#
_cell.length_a   1.000
_cell.length_b   1.000
_cell.length_c   1.000
_cell.angle_alpha   90.00
_cell.angle_beta   90.00
_cell.angle_gamma   90.00
#
_symmetry.space_group_name_H-M   'P 1'
#
loop_
_entity.id
_entity.type
_entity.pdbx_description
1 polymer ?
#
loop_
_entity_poly.entity_id
_entity_poly.type
_entity_poly.pdbx_seq_one_letter_code
_entity_poly.pdbx_strand_id
1 'polypeptide(L)'
;MNSYKQHLYISCVRIAANALMVGAIFVAMYQSSRSFDAAELTFCAWFFGITIPLWSGAFWLTRVVRRRFPAEGQSMVHLPRMGLSLVSWRVLDQVKGSQLVQQR
;
A
#
# COMPACT_ATOMS: atom_id res chain seq x y z
N MET A 1 6.35 11.32 -15.02
CA MET A 1 5.61 10.16 -15.55
C MET A 1 5.48 8.94 -14.62
N ASN A 2 6.50 8.52 -13.85
CA ASN A 2 6.43 7.24 -13.11
C ASN A 2 5.52 7.26 -11.86
N SER A 3 5.37 8.43 -11.23
CA SER A 3 4.54 8.63 -10.03
C SER A 3 3.04 8.38 -10.27
N TYR A 4 2.53 8.78 -11.44
CA TYR A 4 1.13 8.55 -11.82
C TYR A 4 0.81 7.06 -11.96
N LYS A 5 1.69 6.29 -12.62
CA LYS A 5 1.55 4.83 -12.76
C LYS A 5 1.59 4.15 -11.39
N GLN A 6 2.52 4.54 -10.53
CA GLN A 6 2.63 4.01 -9.17
C GLN A 6 1.36 4.27 -8.36
N HIS A 7 0.82 5.50 -8.40
CA HIS A 7 -0.41 5.83 -7.69
C HIS A 7 -1.61 5.03 -8.22
N LEU A 8 -1.72 4.89 -9.54
CA LEU A 8 -2.79 4.11 -10.18
C LEU A 8 -2.73 2.63 -9.76
N TYR A 9 -1.55 2.00 -9.81
CA TYR A 9 -1.39 0.61 -9.38
C TYR A 9 -1.72 0.42 -7.90
N ILE A 10 -1.27 1.32 -7.01
CA ILE A 10 -1.58 1.24 -5.58
C ILE A 10 -3.09 1.39 -5.34
N SER A 11 -3.75 2.31 -6.05
CA SER A 11 -5.21 2.47 -5.97
C SER A 11 -5.95 1.22 -6.46
N CYS A 12 -5.53 0.62 -7.57
CA CYS A 12 -6.10 -0.64 -8.06
C CYS A 12 -5.94 -1.78 -7.04
N VAL A 13 -4.76 -1.92 -6.42
CA VAL A 13 -4.52 -2.93 -5.38
C VAL A 13 -5.47 -2.74 -4.20
N ARG A 14 -5.71 -1.49 -3.77
CA ARG A 14 -6.65 -1.18 -2.68
C ARG A 14 -8.10 -1.53 -3.05
N ILE A 15 -8.54 -1.15 -4.25
CA ILE A 15 -9.89 -1.46 -4.74
C ILE A 15 -10.10 -2.98 -4.78
N ALA A 16 -9.14 -3.72 -5.35
CA ALA A 16 -9.19 -5.18 -5.41
C ALA A 16 -9.21 -5.83 -4.02
N ALA A 17 -8.36 -5.36 -3.09
CA ALA A 17 -8.34 -5.87 -1.72
C ALA A 17 -9.67 -5.64 -1.00
N ASN A 18 -10.29 -4.46 -1.15
CA ASN A 18 -11.60 -4.16 -0.57
C ASN A 18 -12.71 -5.04 -1.17
N ALA A 19 -12.71 -5.24 -2.49
CA ALA A 19 -13.68 -6.11 -3.16
C ALA A 19 -13.55 -7.57 -2.68
N LEU A 20 -12.32 -8.07 -2.55
CA LEU A 20 -12.04 -9.41 -2.04
C LEU A 20 -12.43 -9.56 -0.56
N MET A 21 -12.29 -8.51 0.24
CA MET A 21 -12.74 -8.50 1.64
C MET A 21 -14.27 -8.63 1.74
N VAL A 22 -15.01 -7.94 0.87
CA VAL A 22 -16.48 -8.11 0.78
C VAL A 22 -16.82 -9.55 0.41
N GLY A 23 -16.13 -10.13 -0.58
CA GLY A 23 -16.28 -11.55 -0.92
C GLY A 23 -15.99 -12.49 0.25
N ALA A 24 -14.95 -12.21 1.03
CA ALA A 24 -14.60 -13.00 2.22
C ALA A 24 -15.71 -12.98 3.28
N ILE A 25 -16.40 -11.85 3.47
CA ILE A 25 -17.55 -11.76 4.37
C ILE A 25 -18.68 -12.67 3.89
N PHE A 26 -19.03 -12.63 2.60
CA PHE A 26 -20.07 -13.50 2.06
C PHE A 26 -19.72 -14.98 2.19
N VAL A 27 -18.47 -15.35 1.94
CA VAL A 27 -17.99 -16.73 2.12
C VAL A 27 -18.07 -17.15 3.59
N ALA A 28 -17.61 -16.30 4.51
CA ALA A 28 -17.67 -16.58 5.94
C ALA A 28 -19.11 -16.70 6.43
N MET A 29 -20.03 -15.83 5.98
CA MET A 29 -21.46 -15.91 6.29
C MET A 29 -22.10 -17.17 5.72
N TYR A 30 -21.74 -17.55 4.48
CA TYR A 30 -22.25 -18.77 3.85
C TYR A 30 -21.80 -20.03 4.59
N GLN A 31 -20.56 -20.07 5.07
CA GLN A 31 -20.06 -21.21 5.84
C GLN A 31 -20.67 -21.22 7.25
N SER A 32 -20.80 -20.05 7.87
CA SER A 32 -21.42 -19.88 9.19
C SER A 32 -22.88 -20.34 9.23
N SER A 33 -23.66 -20.07 8.17
CA SER A 33 -25.06 -20.49 8.09
C SER A 33 -25.28 -22.00 7.98
N ARG A 34 -24.23 -22.75 7.59
CA ARG A 34 -24.26 -24.23 7.49
C ARG A 34 -23.72 -24.93 8.74
N SER A 35 -23.09 -24.19 9.63
CA SER A 35 -22.57 -24.69 10.91
C SER A 35 -23.57 -24.43 12.03
N PHE A 36 -24.25 -25.49 12.51
CA PHE A 36 -25.29 -25.38 13.53
C PHE A 36 -24.78 -25.19 14.97
N ASP A 37 -23.54 -25.58 15.25
CA ASP A 37 -23.03 -25.69 16.63
C ASP A 37 -22.03 -24.57 17.01
N ALA A 38 -21.38 -23.94 16.01
CA ALA A 38 -20.34 -22.93 16.23
C ALA A 38 -20.24 -21.92 15.07
N ALA A 39 -21.37 -21.27 14.75
CA ALA A 39 -21.49 -20.32 13.66
C ALA A 39 -20.49 -19.14 13.76
N GLU A 40 -20.28 -18.62 14.97
CA GLU A 40 -19.36 -17.49 15.23
C GLU A 40 -17.90 -17.89 15.02
N LEU A 41 -17.49 -19.05 15.52
CA LEU A 41 -16.12 -19.53 15.38
C LEU A 41 -15.81 -19.90 13.92
N THR A 42 -16.77 -20.49 13.22
CA THR A 42 -16.69 -20.79 11.78
C THR A 42 -16.57 -19.49 10.98
N PHE A 43 -17.38 -18.47 11.29
CA PHE A 43 -17.27 -17.17 10.66
C PHE A 43 -15.88 -16.55 10.88
N CYS A 44 -15.40 -16.49 12.11
CA CYS A 44 -14.08 -15.95 12.44
C CYS A 44 -12.95 -16.69 11.73
N ALA A 45 -12.97 -18.02 11.73
CA ALA A 45 -11.95 -18.84 11.06
C ALA A 45 -11.88 -18.54 9.55
N TRP A 46 -13.03 -18.46 8.87
CA TRP A 46 -13.09 -18.17 7.44
C TRP A 46 -12.76 -16.70 7.14
N PHE A 47 -13.30 -15.76 7.91
CA PHE A 47 -13.05 -14.34 7.71
C PHE A 47 -11.57 -14.00 7.94
N PHE A 48 -10.99 -14.38 9.08
CA PHE A 48 -9.58 -14.12 9.38
C PHE A 48 -8.65 -14.97 8.51
N GLY A 49 -9.02 -16.21 8.21
CA GLY A 49 -8.28 -17.09 7.31
C GLY A 49 -8.11 -16.53 5.90
N ILE A 50 -9.07 -15.73 5.43
CA ILE A 50 -8.97 -15.07 4.11
C ILE A 50 -8.38 -13.67 4.23
N THR A 51 -8.83 -12.87 5.20
CA THR A 51 -8.44 -11.45 5.29
C THR A 51 -6.97 -11.25 5.63
N ILE A 52 -6.40 -12.05 6.55
CA ILE A 52 -4.98 -11.94 6.94
C ILE A 52 -4.03 -12.15 5.74
N PRO A 53 -4.13 -13.25 4.97
CA PRO A 53 -3.27 -13.45 3.80
C PRO A 53 -3.56 -12.44 2.69
N LEU A 54 -4.83 -12.02 2.52
CA LEU A 54 -5.21 -11.01 1.53
C LEU A 54 -4.49 -9.67 1.78
N TRP A 55 -4.53 -9.16 3.02
CA TRP A 55 -3.86 -7.90 3.38
C TRP A 55 -2.34 -8.03 3.35
N SER A 56 -1.80 -9.18 3.78
CA SER A 56 -0.37 -9.48 3.68
C SER A 56 0.10 -9.45 2.23
N GLY A 57 -0.66 -10.06 1.32
CA GLY A 57 -0.42 -10.05 -0.13
C GLY A 57 -0.55 -8.65 -0.72
N ALA A 58 -1.58 -7.88 -0.36
CA ALA A 58 -1.76 -6.52 -0.82
C ALA A 58 -0.62 -5.59 -0.38
N PHE A 59 -0.14 -5.75 0.86
CA PHE A 59 1.00 -4.99 1.38
C PHE A 59 2.30 -5.37 0.65
N TRP A 60 2.54 -6.66 0.45
CA TRP A 60 3.67 -7.15 -0.31
C TRP A 60 3.65 -6.62 -1.76
N LEU A 61 2.50 -6.70 -2.43
CA LEU A 61 2.32 -6.22 -3.78
C LEU A 61 2.54 -4.70 -3.89
N THR A 62 2.02 -3.94 -2.93
CA THR A 62 2.29 -2.50 -2.81
C THR A 62 3.79 -2.22 -2.68
N ARG A 63 4.51 -3.02 -1.88
CA ARG A 63 5.97 -2.91 -1.73
C ARG A 63 6.70 -3.24 -3.03
N VAL A 64 6.26 -4.27 -3.76
CA VAL A 64 6.82 -4.64 -5.08
C VAL A 64 6.59 -3.53 -6.10
N VAL A 65 5.38 -2.98 -6.19
CA VAL A 65 5.06 -1.85 -7.09
C VAL A 65 5.95 -0.65 -6.80
N ARG A 66 6.12 -0.29 -5.52
CA ARG A 66 7.03 0.81 -5.10
C ARG A 66 8.50 0.56 -5.47
N ARG A 67 8.95 -0.69 -5.42
CA ARG A 67 10.32 -1.07 -5.80
C ARG A 67 10.52 -1.09 -7.32
N ARG A 68 9.51 -1.52 -8.08
CA ARG A 68 9.60 -1.65 -9.54
C ARG A 68 9.43 -0.31 -10.27
N PHE A 69 8.59 0.57 -9.73
CA PHE A 69 8.31 1.90 -10.30
C PHE A 69 8.59 2.99 -9.25
N PRO A 70 9.86 3.37 -9.04
CA PRO A 70 10.19 4.49 -8.16
C PRO A 70 9.65 5.82 -8.74
N ALA A 71 8.90 6.59 -7.96
CA ALA A 71 8.32 7.87 -8.37
C ALA A 71 9.40 8.90 -8.78
N GLU A 72 9.01 9.92 -9.54
CA GLU A 72 9.90 11.05 -9.83
C GLU A 72 10.22 11.80 -8.52
N GLY A 73 11.50 11.85 -8.17
CA GLY A 73 11.97 12.28 -6.85
C GLY A 73 12.23 11.14 -5.87
N GLN A 74 12.04 9.86 -6.24
CA GLN A 74 12.47 8.72 -5.45
C GLN A 74 13.56 7.97 -6.20
N SER A 75 14.75 7.83 -5.59
CA SER A 75 15.81 7.00 -6.15
C SER A 75 16.20 5.92 -5.16
N MET A 76 16.52 4.74 -5.68
CA MET A 76 17.16 3.70 -4.88
C MET A 76 18.61 4.11 -4.67
N VAL A 77 18.94 4.45 -3.43
CA VAL A 77 20.30 4.86 -3.04
C VAL A 77 20.80 3.86 -2.03
N HIS A 78 22.07 3.49 -2.14
CA HIS A 78 22.73 2.69 -1.13
C HIS A 78 23.12 3.61 0.03
N LEU A 79 22.44 3.48 1.18
CA LEU A 79 22.81 4.25 2.37
C LEU A 79 23.88 3.49 3.16
N PRO A 80 24.97 4.16 3.58
CA PRO A 80 25.95 3.55 4.47
C PRO A 80 25.24 3.11 5.76
N ARG A 81 25.43 1.83 6.16
CA ARG A 81 24.77 1.10 7.25
C ARG A 81 23.34 0.58 7.03
N MET A 82 22.57 1.07 6.05
CA MET A 82 21.17 0.65 5.84
C MET A 82 20.89 -0.11 4.54
N GLY A 83 21.86 -0.21 3.63
CA GLY A 83 21.70 -0.99 2.41
C GLY A 83 20.91 -0.25 1.32
N LEU A 84 20.32 -1.00 0.38
CA LEU A 84 19.47 -0.45 -0.69
C LEU A 84 18.18 0.14 -0.10
N SER A 85 18.11 1.46 -0.03
CA SER A 85 16.98 2.19 0.54
C SER A 85 16.36 3.12 -0.50
N LEU A 86 15.04 3.26 -0.45
CA LEU A 86 14.29 4.09 -1.39
C LEU A 86 14.17 5.49 -0.76
N VAL A 87 15.00 6.42 -1.24
CA VAL A 87 15.08 7.78 -0.70
C VAL A 87 14.17 8.69 -1.50
N SER A 88 13.37 9.50 -0.80
CA SER A 88 12.57 10.57 -1.42
C SER A 88 13.33 11.88 -1.33
N TRP A 89 13.71 12.41 -2.48
CA TRP A 89 14.23 13.75 -2.67
C TRP A 89 13.08 14.74 -2.72
N ARG A 90 13.04 15.67 -1.78
CA ARG A 90 12.19 16.85 -1.88
C ARG A 90 13.09 17.98 -2.34
N VAL A 91 12.93 18.44 -3.58
CA VAL A 91 13.57 19.68 -4.01
C VAL A 91 12.96 20.77 -3.14
N LEU A 92 13.79 21.45 -2.34
CA LEU A 92 13.39 22.70 -1.72
C LEU A 92 13.06 23.63 -2.88
N ASP A 93 11.77 23.93 -3.08
CA ASP A 93 11.38 25.05 -3.93
C ASP A 93 12.24 26.22 -3.49
N GLN A 94 12.92 26.87 -4.44
CA GLN A 94 13.60 28.11 -4.18
C GLN A 94 12.57 29.07 -3.61
N VAL A 95 12.53 29.16 -2.27
CA VAL A 95 12.00 30.33 -1.59
C VAL A 95 12.69 31.48 -2.30
N LYS A 96 11.90 32.32 -2.97
CA LYS A 96 12.30 33.59 -3.59
C LYS A 96 12.94 34.49 -2.52
N GLY A 97 14.13 34.13 -2.05
CA GLY A 97 14.97 34.86 -1.13
C GLY A 97 15.97 35.77 -1.84
N SER A 98 15.96 35.77 -3.18
CA SER A 98 16.86 36.56 -4.00
C SER A 98 16.40 38.00 -4.25
N GLN A 99 15.37 38.49 -3.54
CA GLN A 99 14.83 39.86 -3.73
C GLN A 99 14.92 40.78 -2.50
N LEU A 100 15.48 40.34 -1.36
CA LEU A 100 15.59 41.19 -0.16
C LEU A 100 17.03 41.57 0.25
N VAL A 101 18.05 41.15 -0.52
CA VAL A 101 19.47 41.49 -0.23
C VAL A 101 20.04 42.53 -1.21
N GLN A 102 19.21 43.12 -2.08
CA GLN A 102 19.62 44.16 -3.03
C GLN A 102 18.88 45.49 -2.83
N GLN A 103 18.48 45.77 -1.59
CA GLN A 103 18.11 47.10 -1.13
C GLN A 103 18.75 47.36 0.24
N ARG A 104 20.06 47.60 0.24
CA ARG A 104 20.73 48.44 1.23
C ARG A 104 22.02 49.00 0.64
#